data_AF-A0A1C3NC41-F1
#
_entry.id   AF-A0A1C3NC41-F1
#
_cell.length_a   1.000
_cell.length_b   1.000
_cell.length_c   1.000
_cell.angle_alpha   90.00
_cell.angle_beta   90.00
_cell.angle_gamma   90.00
#
_symmetry.space_group_name_H-M   'P 1'
#
loop_
_entity.id
_entity.type
_entity.pdbx_description
1 polymer ?
#
loop_
_entity_poly.entity_id
_entity_poly.type
_entity_poly.pdbx_seq_one_letter_code
_entity_poly.pdbx_strand_id
1 'polypeptide(L)'
;MPTRLAWADATPARRLPTRRRGQRTEIGSRAEGGAGMRRWLRDNGLAVAMFAAFAVFLLLQSVFGWQTHNEELTEFGADPIGWPAYLASGHFAEAVFENWESEFLQMGGYVLLTAYLVQRGSAESKPEGQTDRPEDDERRATPESPWPVRVGGLPLVVYRNSLSLALLLIFAGSFVGHLLGGTAAYNAEQALESGAPPISAWQFLGTSDFWFQSMQNWQSEFLAVGTLIVLSIVLRQHASPESKPVTVPHAQTGS
;
A
#
# COMPACT_ATOMS: atom_id res chain seq x y z
N MET A 1 -38.99 -63.76 -3.15
CA MET A 1 -39.47 -64.78 -2.19
C MET A 1 -38.66 -66.05 -2.41
N PRO A 2 -38.34 -66.86 -1.38
CA PRO A 2 -38.83 -66.80 0.01
C PRO A 2 -37.68 -66.71 1.06
N THR A 3 -37.88 -65.94 2.16
CA THR A 3 -38.10 -66.37 3.58
C THR A 3 -36.80 -66.50 4.42
N ARG A 4 -36.54 -65.59 5.39
CA ARG A 4 -37.03 -65.54 6.82
C ARG A 4 -36.36 -66.65 7.67
N LEU A 5 -35.85 -66.50 8.90
CA LEU A 5 -36.12 -65.72 10.13
C LEU A 5 -34.77 -65.59 10.91
N ALA A 6 -34.38 -64.59 11.72
CA ALA A 6 -34.98 -63.67 12.70
C ALA A 6 -34.77 -64.07 14.19
N TRP A 7 -34.46 -63.04 15.02
CA TRP A 7 -34.57 -62.92 16.50
C TRP A 7 -33.43 -63.51 17.37
N ALA A 8 -32.95 -62.93 18.50
CA ALA A 8 -33.31 -61.76 19.31
C ALA A 8 -32.17 -61.35 20.28
N ASP A 9 -32.14 -60.04 20.60
CA ASP A 9 -31.93 -59.32 21.88
C ASP A 9 -31.05 -59.86 23.02
N ALA A 10 -30.19 -58.98 23.58
CA ALA A 10 -30.37 -58.39 24.93
C ALA A 10 -29.19 -57.47 25.35
N THR A 11 -29.55 -56.43 26.10
CA THR A 11 -28.79 -55.20 26.43
C THR A 11 -28.11 -55.29 27.83
N PRO A 12 -27.61 -54.20 28.46
CA PRO A 12 -26.20 -53.88 28.70
C PRO A 12 -25.70 -54.07 30.16
N ALA A 13 -24.36 -53.99 30.38
CA ALA A 13 -23.77 -53.85 31.71
C ALA A 13 -23.07 -52.48 31.90
N ARG A 14 -23.30 -51.85 33.07
CA ARG A 14 -22.87 -50.49 33.46
C ARG A 14 -21.74 -50.53 34.51
N ARG A 15 -20.72 -49.68 34.29
CA ARG A 15 -19.81 -48.93 35.22
C ARG A 15 -18.87 -49.75 36.15
N LEU A 16 -17.61 -49.37 36.42
CA LEU A 16 -17.09 -48.12 37.03
C LEU A 16 -15.55 -47.95 36.78
N PRO A 17 -14.90 -46.84 37.18
CA PRO A 17 -13.75 -46.23 36.50
C PRO A 17 -12.37 -46.57 37.11
N THR A 18 -11.31 -46.35 36.35
CA THR A 18 -9.93 -46.28 36.87
C THR A 18 -9.20 -45.02 36.40
N ARG A 19 -8.39 -44.53 37.34
CA ARG A 19 -7.70 -43.23 37.45
C ARG A 19 -6.58 -43.01 36.42
N ARG A 20 -6.40 -41.71 36.12
CA ARG A 20 -5.15 -40.95 35.85
C ARG A 20 -4.14 -41.51 34.84
N ARG A 21 -4.04 -40.80 33.71
CA ARG A 21 -2.79 -40.50 32.98
C ARG A 21 -2.85 -38.99 32.73
N GLY A 22 -2.11 -38.17 33.46
CA GLY A 22 -0.68 -37.95 33.22
C GLY A 22 -0.57 -36.68 32.40
N GLN A 23 -0.03 -35.63 33.00
CA GLN A 23 0.24 -34.32 32.41
C GLN A 23 0.79 -34.48 30.98
N ARG A 24 0.08 -33.93 29.99
CA ARG A 24 0.67 -33.64 28.68
C ARG A 24 1.19 -32.21 28.74
N THR A 25 2.45 -32.14 29.11
CA THR A 25 3.25 -30.94 29.31
C THR A 25 3.28 -30.07 28.05
N GLU A 26 3.27 -28.76 28.28
CA GLU A 26 3.32 -27.60 27.40
C GLU A 26 4.47 -27.58 26.36
N ILE A 27 4.56 -28.57 25.48
CA ILE A 27 5.56 -28.59 24.38
C ILE A 27 4.90 -28.29 23.01
N GLY A 28 3.57 -28.24 22.93
CA GLY A 28 2.82 -28.02 21.68
C GLY A 28 2.73 -26.56 21.21
N SER A 29 2.76 -25.56 22.09
CA SER A 29 2.40 -24.19 21.69
C SER A 29 3.50 -23.44 20.92
N ARG A 30 4.79 -23.72 21.19
CA ARG A 30 5.92 -23.07 20.48
C ARG A 30 6.14 -23.64 19.07
N ALA A 31 5.93 -24.94 18.88
CA ALA A 31 6.08 -25.58 17.58
C ALA A 31 4.95 -25.19 16.61
N GLU A 32 3.72 -25.09 17.10
CA GLU A 32 2.57 -24.61 16.32
C GLU A 32 2.68 -23.12 15.99
N GLY A 33 3.14 -22.29 16.93
CA GLY A 33 3.38 -20.86 16.69
C GLY A 33 4.47 -20.59 15.65
N GLY A 34 5.57 -21.34 15.68
CA GLY A 34 6.65 -21.23 14.69
C GLY A 34 6.25 -21.67 13.29
N ALA A 35 5.44 -22.74 13.17
CA ALA A 35 4.89 -23.19 11.89
C ALA A 35 3.85 -22.20 11.32
N GLY A 36 3.00 -21.63 12.18
CA GLY A 36 2.03 -20.60 11.80
C GLY A 36 2.69 -19.32 11.29
N MET A 37 3.72 -18.82 12.00
CA MET A 37 4.47 -17.63 11.58
C MET A 37 5.19 -17.83 10.23
N ARG A 38 5.84 -18.99 10.03
CA ARG A 38 6.49 -19.32 8.75
C ARG A 38 5.50 -19.36 7.59
N ARG A 39 4.31 -19.90 7.81
CA ARG A 39 3.24 -19.92 6.82
C ARG A 39 2.76 -18.50 6.51
N TRP A 40 2.49 -17.68 7.52
CA TRP A 40 2.05 -16.30 7.33
C TRP A 40 3.09 -15.47 6.56
N LEU A 41 4.38 -15.58 6.91
CA LEU A 41 5.46 -14.89 6.21
C LEU A 41 5.58 -15.32 4.76
N ARG A 42 5.41 -16.62 4.47
CA ARG A 42 5.41 -17.13 3.10
C ARG A 42 4.20 -16.60 2.31
N ASP A 43 3.03 -16.61 2.93
CA ASP A 43 1.77 -16.20 2.30
C ASP A 43 1.68 -14.67 2.13
N ASN A 44 2.51 -13.89 2.86
CA ASN A 44 2.59 -12.41 2.80
C ASN A 44 3.98 -11.89 2.40
N GLY A 45 4.82 -12.73 1.79
CA GLY A 45 6.25 -12.43 1.59
C GLY A 45 6.52 -11.16 0.80
N LEU A 46 5.70 -10.86 -0.21
CA LEU A 46 5.80 -9.63 -1.00
C LEU A 46 5.57 -8.39 -0.14
N ALA A 47 4.46 -8.34 0.61
CA ALA A 47 4.13 -7.21 1.48
C ALA A 47 5.20 -7.02 2.56
N VAL A 48 5.63 -8.10 3.21
CA VAL A 48 6.68 -8.06 4.24
C VAL A 48 8.00 -7.53 3.66
N ALA A 49 8.40 -8.00 2.48
CA ALA A 49 9.62 -7.53 1.82
C ALA A 49 9.53 -6.03 1.49
N MET A 50 8.41 -5.56 0.92
CA MET A 50 8.22 -4.16 0.57
C MET A 50 8.21 -3.25 1.80
N PHE A 51 7.45 -3.58 2.84
CA PHE A 51 7.40 -2.77 4.06
C PHE A 51 8.69 -2.82 4.88
N ALA A 52 9.43 -3.93 4.85
CA ALA A 52 10.74 -4.02 5.47
C ALA A 52 11.77 -3.13 4.72
N ALA A 53 11.78 -3.19 3.39
CA ALA A 53 12.63 -2.33 2.57
C ALA A 53 12.29 -0.84 2.81
N PHE A 54 11.01 -0.48 2.82
CA PHE A 54 10.54 0.85 3.19
C PHE A 54 11.06 1.28 4.57
N ALA A 55 10.93 0.46 5.60
CA ALA A 55 11.40 0.82 6.95
C ALA A 55 12.92 1.02 7.00
N VAL A 56 13.68 0.20 6.27
CA VAL A 56 15.14 0.37 6.14
C VAL A 56 15.46 1.67 5.43
N PHE A 57 14.82 1.97 4.30
CA PHE A 57 15.11 3.19 3.55
C PHE A 57 14.63 4.46 4.26
N LEU A 58 13.52 4.43 4.99
CA LEU A 58 13.08 5.55 5.81
C LEU A 58 14.07 5.83 6.96
N LEU A 59 14.61 4.78 7.59
CA LEU A 59 15.65 4.92 8.60
C LEU A 59 16.92 5.53 7.99
N LEU A 60 17.36 5.02 6.83
CA LEU A 60 18.54 5.54 6.13
C LEU A 60 18.33 7.00 5.70
N GLN A 61 17.20 7.34 5.11
CA GLN A 61 16.81 8.71 4.77
C GLN A 61 16.86 9.61 6.01
N SER A 62 16.37 9.15 7.16
CA SER A 62 16.42 9.94 8.39
C SER A 62 17.85 10.20 8.89
N VAL A 63 18.77 9.25 8.68
CA VAL A 63 20.18 9.38 9.11
C VAL A 63 20.95 10.27 8.14
N PHE A 64 20.82 10.04 6.84
CA PHE A 64 21.53 10.83 5.84
C PHE A 64 20.96 12.25 5.74
N GLY A 65 19.64 12.42 5.77
CA GLY A 65 19.03 13.75 5.82
C GLY A 65 19.43 14.52 7.07
N TRP A 66 19.60 13.84 8.22
CA TRP A 66 20.14 14.49 9.43
C TRP A 66 21.57 15.00 9.24
N GLN A 67 22.41 14.25 8.54
CA GLN A 67 23.79 14.67 8.24
C GLN A 67 23.79 15.87 7.28
N THR A 68 23.07 15.78 6.17
CA THR A 68 22.92 16.87 5.19
C THR A 68 22.40 18.15 5.85
N HIS A 69 21.35 18.05 6.66
CA HIS A 69 20.80 19.21 7.34
C HIS A 69 21.78 19.85 8.34
N ASN A 70 22.58 19.04 9.04
CA ASN A 70 23.62 19.59 9.93
C ASN A 70 24.78 20.24 9.16
N GLU A 71 25.10 19.76 7.96
CA GLU A 71 26.07 20.40 7.07
C GLU A 71 25.56 21.78 6.64
N GLU A 72 24.31 21.89 6.19
CA GLU A 72 23.66 23.16 5.86
C GLU A 72 23.65 24.13 7.05
N LEU A 73 23.22 23.67 8.24
CA LEU A 73 23.26 24.48 9.46
C LEU A 73 24.67 25.03 9.73
N THR A 74 25.68 24.18 9.56
CA THR A 74 27.09 24.58 9.77
C THR A 74 27.55 25.62 8.74
N GLU A 75 27.13 25.50 7.48
CA GLU A 75 27.43 26.47 6.41
C GLU A 75 26.85 27.86 6.72
N PHE A 76 25.66 27.90 7.32
CA PHE A 76 25.04 29.14 7.81
C PHE A 76 25.54 29.58 9.20
N GLY A 77 26.50 28.87 9.80
CA GLY A 77 27.07 29.18 11.12
C GLY A 77 26.12 28.89 12.29
N ALA A 78 25.07 28.08 12.08
CA ALA A 78 24.17 27.60 13.10
C ALA A 78 24.68 26.31 13.76
N ASP A 79 24.25 26.06 15.00
CA ASP A 79 24.64 24.86 15.74
C ASP A 79 23.95 23.60 15.16
N PRO A 80 24.68 22.49 14.96
CA PRO A 80 24.10 21.21 14.57
C PRO A 80 23.07 20.71 15.59
N ILE A 81 22.03 20.05 15.11
CA ILE A 81 21.00 19.43 15.95
C ILE A 81 21.21 17.93 16.10
N GLY A 82 20.67 17.35 17.17
CA GLY A 82 20.67 15.89 17.38
C GLY A 82 19.60 15.18 16.53
N TRP A 83 19.82 13.91 16.20
CA TRP A 83 18.91 13.12 15.35
C TRP A 83 17.43 13.11 15.83
N PRO A 84 17.10 12.99 17.14
CA PRO A 84 15.71 13.08 17.59
C PRO A 84 15.05 14.44 17.33
N ALA A 85 15.82 15.54 17.40
CA ALA A 85 15.32 16.87 17.08
C ALA A 85 15.12 17.02 15.56
N TYR A 86 16.01 16.41 14.76
CA TYR A 86 15.87 16.36 13.31
C TYR A 86 14.60 15.65 12.85
N LEU A 87 14.20 14.54 13.49
CA LEU A 87 12.95 13.85 13.15
C LEU A 87 11.69 14.71 13.35
N ALA A 88 11.78 15.80 14.12
CA ALA A 88 10.70 16.76 14.34
C ALA A 88 10.86 18.04 13.50
N SER A 89 11.86 18.11 12.62
CA SER A 89 12.14 19.29 11.79
C SER A 89 11.24 19.35 10.56
N GLY A 90 11.12 20.57 10.00
CA GLY A 90 10.50 20.78 8.69
C GLY A 90 11.23 20.01 7.60
N HIS A 91 12.56 20.05 7.59
CA HIS A 91 13.41 19.37 6.59
C HIS A 91 13.12 17.87 6.50
N PHE A 92 12.97 17.17 7.64
CA PHE A 92 12.62 15.75 7.61
C PHE A 92 11.18 15.51 7.13
N ALA A 93 10.22 16.29 7.65
CA ALA A 93 8.81 16.12 7.31
C ALA A 93 8.54 16.41 5.84
N GLU A 94 9.09 17.50 5.31
CA GLU A 94 9.04 17.88 3.89
C GLU A 94 9.55 16.73 3.02
N ALA A 95 10.81 16.31 3.21
CA ALA A 95 11.42 15.27 2.38
C ALA A 95 10.66 13.93 2.41
N VAL A 96 10.02 13.56 3.53
CA VAL A 96 9.21 12.34 3.61
C VAL A 96 7.88 12.51 2.87
N PHE A 97 7.16 13.59 3.18
CA PHE A 97 5.80 13.75 2.69
C PHE A 97 5.74 14.24 1.24
N GLU A 98 6.73 14.98 0.75
CA GLU A 98 6.89 15.36 -0.65
C GLU A 98 6.98 14.10 -1.54
N ASN A 99 7.81 13.13 -1.13
CA ASN A 99 7.91 11.84 -1.81
C ASN A 99 6.58 11.07 -1.75
N TRP A 100 6.00 10.91 -0.55
CA TRP A 100 4.75 10.17 -0.41
C TRP A 100 3.59 10.80 -1.17
N GLU A 101 3.52 12.13 -1.21
CA GLU A 101 2.53 12.86 -2.00
C GLU A 101 2.57 12.41 -3.46
N SER A 102 3.75 12.43 -4.08
CA SER A 102 3.90 12.06 -5.49
C SER A 102 3.56 10.58 -5.77
N GLU A 103 4.02 9.67 -4.90
CA GLU A 103 3.78 8.23 -5.01
C GLU A 103 2.28 7.89 -4.92
N PHE A 104 1.57 8.46 -3.95
CA PHE A 104 0.14 8.19 -3.79
C PHE A 104 -0.72 8.92 -4.82
N LEU A 105 -0.28 10.08 -5.32
CA LEU A 105 -0.91 10.73 -6.47
C LEU A 105 -0.77 9.85 -7.73
N GLN A 106 0.43 9.35 -8.00
CA GLN A 106 0.70 8.47 -9.13
C GLN A 106 -0.13 7.20 -9.00
N MET A 107 -0.07 6.49 -7.87
CA MET A 107 -0.76 5.22 -7.67
C MET A 107 -2.28 5.39 -7.76
N GLY A 108 -2.83 6.42 -7.09
CA GLY A 108 -4.26 6.76 -7.14
C GLY A 108 -4.70 7.17 -8.54
N GLY A 109 -3.90 8.00 -9.20
CA GLY A 109 -4.10 8.42 -10.59
C GLY A 109 -4.10 7.22 -11.53
N TYR A 110 -3.14 6.31 -11.40
CA TYR A 110 -3.04 5.11 -12.20
C TYR A 110 -4.27 4.21 -12.04
N VAL A 111 -4.71 3.93 -10.80
CA VAL A 111 -5.93 3.14 -10.52
C VAL A 111 -7.16 3.76 -11.17
N LEU A 112 -7.34 5.08 -11.08
CA LEU A 112 -8.49 5.75 -11.67
C LEU A 112 -8.38 5.79 -13.21
N LEU A 113 -7.23 6.17 -13.75
CA LEU A 113 -7.04 6.31 -15.19
C LEU A 113 -7.21 4.97 -15.90
N THR A 114 -6.71 3.86 -15.36
CA THR A 114 -6.90 2.53 -15.97
C THR A 114 -8.34 2.02 -15.91
N ALA A 115 -9.13 2.50 -14.94
CA ALA A 115 -10.57 2.22 -14.88
C ALA A 115 -11.37 2.96 -15.97
N TYR A 116 -10.92 4.15 -16.40
CA TYR A 116 -11.67 4.99 -17.35
C TYR A 116 -11.10 5.02 -18.78
N LEU A 117 -9.78 4.91 -18.93
CA LEU A 117 -9.07 5.00 -20.20
C LEU A 117 -8.73 3.62 -20.75
N VAL A 118 -8.60 3.52 -22.07
CA VAL A 118 -8.18 2.31 -22.78
C VAL A 118 -6.85 2.57 -23.46
N GLN A 119 -5.86 1.70 -23.20
CA GLN A 119 -4.58 1.68 -23.90
C GLN A 119 -4.45 0.37 -24.69
N ARG A 120 -4.57 0.46 -26.01
CA ARG A 120 -4.49 -0.72 -26.89
C ARG A 120 -3.18 -1.47 -26.68
N GLY A 121 -3.28 -2.78 -26.48
CA GLY A 121 -2.15 -3.68 -26.26
C GLY A 121 -1.68 -3.78 -24.81
N SER A 122 -2.16 -2.93 -23.90
CA SER A 122 -1.81 -2.98 -22.48
C SER A 122 -2.64 -4.03 -21.74
N ALA A 123 -2.01 -4.75 -20.80
CA ALA A 123 -2.73 -5.63 -19.87
C ALA A 123 -3.48 -4.86 -18.77
N GLU A 124 -3.05 -3.62 -18.54
CA GLU A 124 -3.42 -2.80 -17.37
C GLU A 124 -4.71 -2.02 -17.56
N SER A 125 -5.13 -1.80 -18.81
CA SER A 125 -6.39 -1.12 -19.13
C SER A 125 -7.47 -2.12 -19.53
N LYS A 126 -8.73 -1.73 -19.33
CA LYS A 126 -9.88 -2.52 -19.79
C LYS A 126 -9.88 -2.73 -21.32
N PRO A 127 -10.47 -3.85 -21.81
CA PRO A 127 -10.67 -4.08 -23.24
C PRO A 127 -11.46 -2.96 -23.93
N GLU A 128 -11.22 -2.81 -25.23
CA GLU A 128 -11.99 -1.88 -26.06
C GLU A 128 -13.49 -2.18 -26.00
N GLY A 129 -14.32 -1.14 -25.80
CA GLY A 129 -15.77 -1.27 -25.75
C GLY A 129 -16.32 -1.83 -24.43
N GLN A 130 -15.47 -2.16 -23.45
CA GLN A 130 -15.91 -2.55 -22.12
C GLN A 130 -16.05 -1.32 -21.20
N THR A 131 -17.26 -1.10 -20.67
CA THR A 131 -17.51 -0.03 -19.69
C THR A 131 -17.15 -0.48 -18.28
N ASP A 132 -17.58 -1.69 -17.91
CA ASP A 132 -17.42 -2.30 -16.58
C ASP A 132 -17.05 -3.78 -16.72
N ARG A 133 -16.37 -4.35 -15.72
CA ARG A 133 -16.04 -5.76 -15.72
C ARG A 133 -17.30 -6.58 -15.40
N PRO A 134 -17.60 -7.65 -16.14
CA PRO A 134 -18.76 -8.50 -15.84
C PRO A 134 -18.77 -9.07 -14.40
N GLU A 135 -17.60 -9.20 -13.79
CA GLU A 135 -17.39 -9.68 -12.43
C GLU A 135 -17.77 -8.66 -11.35
N ASP A 136 -17.81 -7.37 -11.68
CA ASP A 136 -18.14 -6.29 -10.74
C ASP A 136 -19.67 -6.13 -10.54
N ASP A 137 -20.49 -6.94 -11.22
CA ASP A 137 -21.96 -6.94 -11.06
C ASP A 137 -22.38 -7.43 -9.67
N GLU A 138 -22.73 -6.47 -8.80
CA GLU A 138 -23.20 -6.66 -7.43
C GLU A 138 -24.40 -7.63 -7.30
N ARG A 139 -25.18 -7.85 -8.36
CA ARG A 139 -26.29 -8.83 -8.38
C ARG A 139 -25.79 -10.28 -8.35
N ARG A 140 -24.51 -10.51 -8.60
CA ARG A 140 -23.84 -11.83 -8.53
C ARG A 140 -23.26 -12.15 -7.15
N ALA A 141 -23.55 -11.34 -6.14
CA ALA A 141 -23.06 -11.54 -4.78
C ALA A 141 -23.44 -12.93 -4.22
N THR A 142 -22.47 -13.57 -3.55
CA THR A 142 -22.63 -14.85 -2.86
C THR A 142 -22.66 -14.64 -1.34
N PRO A 143 -23.01 -15.66 -0.54
CA PRO A 143 -22.89 -15.57 0.92
C PRO A 143 -21.46 -15.24 1.40
N GLU A 144 -20.45 -15.61 0.61
CA GLU A 144 -19.03 -15.35 0.88
C GLU A 144 -18.59 -13.94 0.48
N SER A 145 -19.40 -13.21 -0.32
CA SER A 145 -19.09 -11.86 -0.73
C SER A 145 -19.01 -10.91 0.48
N PRO A 146 -18.20 -9.84 0.40
CA PRO A 146 -18.11 -8.82 1.45
C PRO A 146 -19.48 -8.26 1.85
N TRP A 147 -19.66 -7.97 3.14
CA TRP A 147 -20.94 -7.48 3.67
C TRP A 147 -21.52 -6.26 2.92
N PRO A 148 -20.74 -5.26 2.45
CA PRO A 148 -21.30 -4.09 1.78
C PRO A 148 -21.99 -4.47 0.47
N VAL A 149 -21.43 -5.45 -0.25
CA VAL A 149 -22.00 -5.97 -1.50
C VAL A 149 -23.33 -6.68 -1.24
N ARG A 150 -23.44 -7.41 -0.13
CA ARG A 150 -24.67 -8.13 0.22
C ARG A 150 -25.81 -7.22 0.67
N VAL A 151 -25.52 -6.09 1.32
CA VAL A 151 -26.55 -5.17 1.82
C VAL A 151 -26.91 -4.05 0.84
N GLY A 152 -26.04 -3.77 -0.13
CA GLY A 152 -26.24 -2.72 -1.12
C GLY A 152 -26.19 -1.30 -0.53
N GLY A 153 -26.80 -0.35 -1.23
CA GLY A 153 -26.97 1.04 -0.78
C GLY A 153 -25.65 1.79 -0.55
N LEU A 154 -25.61 2.68 0.44
CA LEU A 154 -24.42 3.49 0.75
C LEU A 154 -23.17 2.66 1.11
N PRO A 155 -23.25 1.58 1.92
CA PRO A 155 -22.10 0.73 2.19
C PRO A 155 -21.43 0.20 0.92
N LEU A 156 -22.22 -0.28 -0.04
CA LEU A 156 -21.71 -0.75 -1.33
C LEU A 156 -21.04 0.37 -2.12
N VAL A 157 -21.64 1.55 -2.18
CA VAL A 157 -21.06 2.70 -2.90
C VAL A 157 -19.70 3.08 -2.32
N VAL A 158 -19.55 3.11 -1.00
CA VAL A 158 -18.27 3.38 -0.34
C VAL A 158 -17.30 2.23 -0.60
N TYR A 159 -17.74 0.98 -0.44
CA TYR A 159 -16.91 -0.20 -0.60
C TYR A 159 -16.32 -0.34 -2.01
N ARG A 160 -17.14 -0.19 -3.06
CA ARG A 160 -16.69 -0.31 -4.45
C ARG A 160 -15.73 0.80 -4.89
N ASN A 161 -15.68 1.92 -4.16
CA ASN A 161 -14.74 3.02 -4.38
C ASN A 161 -13.64 3.09 -3.30
N SER A 162 -13.59 2.13 -2.39
CA SER A 162 -12.77 2.23 -1.16
C SER A 162 -11.27 2.31 -1.42
N LEU A 163 -10.76 1.65 -2.47
CA LEU A 163 -9.35 1.73 -2.84
C LEU A 163 -8.97 3.16 -3.27
N SER A 164 -9.73 3.75 -4.19
CA SER A 164 -9.50 5.12 -4.65
C SER A 164 -9.69 6.13 -3.51
N LEU A 165 -10.68 5.93 -2.64
CA LEU A 165 -10.87 6.77 -1.44
C LEU A 165 -9.70 6.65 -0.47
N ALA A 166 -9.18 5.44 -0.22
CA ALA A 166 -8.03 5.24 0.66
C ALA A 166 -6.78 5.92 0.09
N LEU A 167 -6.49 5.73 -1.20
CA LEU A 167 -5.36 6.38 -1.87
C LEU A 167 -5.50 7.91 -1.87
N LEU A 168 -6.70 8.44 -2.10
CA LEU A 168 -6.97 9.88 -2.03
C LEU A 168 -6.76 10.43 -0.60
N LEU A 169 -7.18 9.70 0.42
CA LEU A 169 -6.99 10.13 1.82
C LEU A 169 -5.51 10.11 2.22
N ILE A 170 -4.76 9.11 1.78
CA ILE A 170 -3.32 9.04 2.04
C ILE A 170 -2.61 10.16 1.28
N PHE A 171 -2.92 10.36 -0.02
CA PHE A 171 -2.43 11.49 -0.80
C PHE A 171 -2.73 12.83 -0.10
N ALA A 172 -3.97 13.06 0.33
CA ALA A 172 -4.34 14.29 1.00
C ALA A 172 -3.59 14.48 2.33
N GLY A 173 -3.38 13.40 3.09
CA GLY A 173 -2.56 13.41 4.29
C GLY A 173 -1.10 13.76 3.99
N SER A 174 -0.52 13.16 2.95
CA SER A 174 0.84 13.46 2.50
C SER A 174 0.98 14.88 1.96
N PHE A 175 0.05 15.36 1.14
CA PHE A 175 0.03 16.72 0.62
C PHE A 175 -0.02 17.76 1.77
N VAL A 176 -0.85 17.52 2.79
CA VAL A 176 -0.87 18.37 3.99
C VAL A 176 0.43 18.26 4.78
N GLY A 177 0.99 17.05 4.92
CA GLY A 177 2.28 16.83 5.57
C GLY A 177 3.43 17.56 4.86
N HIS A 178 3.47 17.51 3.53
CA HIS A 178 4.42 18.21 2.68
C HIS A 178 4.23 19.72 2.83
N LEU A 179 3.01 20.23 2.75
CA LEU A 179 2.72 21.64 2.93
C LEU A 179 3.21 22.17 4.30
N LEU A 180 2.90 21.45 5.39
CA LEU A 180 3.29 21.87 6.73
C LEU A 180 4.80 21.71 6.98
N GLY A 181 5.39 20.60 6.54
CA GLY A 181 6.81 20.33 6.63
C GLY A 181 7.63 21.34 5.82
N GLY A 182 7.26 21.55 4.56
CA GLY A 182 7.90 22.51 3.66
C GLY A 182 7.72 23.94 4.11
N THR A 183 6.57 24.34 4.66
CA THR A 183 6.42 25.67 5.28
C THR A 183 7.42 25.86 6.42
N ALA A 184 7.62 24.85 7.26
CA ALA A 184 8.55 24.91 8.37
C ALA A 184 10.01 24.93 7.89
N ALA A 185 10.35 24.14 6.87
CA ALA A 185 11.67 24.10 6.25
C ALA A 185 12.00 25.44 5.57
N TYR A 186 11.12 25.91 4.68
CA TYR A 186 11.23 27.19 3.99
C TYR A 186 11.41 28.36 4.98
N ASN A 187 10.62 28.42 6.04
CA ASN A 187 10.76 29.48 7.04
C ASN A 187 12.10 29.40 7.80
N ALA A 188 12.60 28.19 8.08
CA ALA A 188 13.89 28.01 8.75
C ALA A 188 15.04 28.46 7.84
N GLU A 189 15.02 28.06 6.57
CA GLU A 189 16.00 28.45 5.55
C GLU A 189 15.99 29.97 5.33
N GLN A 190 14.83 30.57 5.05
CA GLN A 190 14.71 32.01 4.83
C GLN A 190 15.17 32.84 6.04
N ALA A 191 14.95 32.34 7.26
CA ALA A 191 15.43 32.99 8.48
C ALA A 191 16.96 32.93 8.60
N LEU A 192 17.59 31.81 8.21
CA LEU A 192 19.04 31.65 8.21
C LEU A 192 19.72 32.50 7.11
N GLU A 193 19.15 32.50 5.90
CA GLU A 193 19.76 33.17 4.74
C GLU A 193 19.62 34.70 4.80
N SER A 194 18.44 35.19 5.16
CA SER A 194 18.07 36.59 4.96
C SER A 194 17.45 37.25 6.19
N GLY A 195 17.23 36.50 7.28
CA GLY A 195 16.51 36.98 8.45
C GLY A 195 15.05 37.34 8.16
N ALA A 196 14.47 36.79 7.08
CA ALA A 196 13.10 37.09 6.69
C ALA A 196 12.09 36.59 7.73
N PRO A 197 10.97 37.31 7.91
CA PRO A 197 9.90 36.86 8.79
C PRO A 197 9.23 35.60 8.23
N PRO A 198 8.72 34.70 9.10
CA PRO A 198 8.07 33.48 8.64
C PRO A 198 6.77 33.77 7.90
N ILE A 199 6.49 32.96 6.89
CA ILE A 199 5.22 32.94 6.15
C ILE A 199 4.32 31.81 6.64
N SER A 200 3.02 31.97 6.42
CA SER A 200 2.02 30.93 6.70
C SER A 200 2.00 29.83 5.64
N ALA A 201 1.42 28.68 5.99
CA ALA A 201 1.25 27.57 5.03
C ALA A 201 0.42 27.97 3.80
N TRP A 202 -0.58 28.85 3.97
CA TRP A 202 -1.35 29.36 2.84
C TRP A 202 -0.52 30.22 1.87
N GLN A 203 0.46 30.97 2.41
CA GLN A 203 1.39 31.74 1.58
C GLN A 203 2.39 30.82 0.89
N PHE A 204 2.93 29.82 1.60
CA PHE A 204 3.86 28.84 1.03
C PHE A 204 3.21 28.02 -0.10
N LEU A 205 1.94 27.59 0.05
CA LEU A 205 1.18 26.94 -1.01
C LEU A 205 1.09 27.78 -2.31
N GLY A 206 1.23 29.10 -2.20
CA GLY A 206 1.22 30.04 -3.33
C GLY A 206 2.61 30.35 -3.91
N THR A 207 3.70 29.80 -3.35
CA THR A 207 5.07 30.04 -3.86
C THR A 207 5.42 29.12 -5.01
N SER A 208 6.41 29.51 -5.81
CA SER A 208 6.98 28.63 -6.83
C SER A 208 7.69 27.42 -6.23
N ASP A 209 8.28 27.55 -5.04
CA ASP A 209 9.08 26.49 -4.40
C ASP A 209 8.23 25.26 -4.09
N PHE A 210 7.07 25.45 -3.44
CA PHE A 210 6.13 24.35 -3.16
C PHE A 210 5.73 23.61 -4.45
N TRP A 211 5.37 24.35 -5.50
CA TRP A 211 4.98 23.74 -6.77
C TRP A 211 6.16 23.16 -7.53
N PHE A 212 7.37 23.71 -7.40
CA PHE A 212 8.55 23.15 -8.04
C PHE A 212 8.86 21.76 -7.45
N GLN A 213 8.87 21.64 -6.12
CA GLN A 213 9.01 20.38 -5.39
C GLN A 213 7.96 19.34 -5.85
N SER A 214 6.67 19.68 -5.82
CA SER A 214 5.62 18.76 -6.28
C SER A 214 5.77 18.40 -7.78
N MET A 215 5.95 19.38 -8.67
CA MET A 215 5.96 19.15 -10.11
C MET A 215 7.15 18.31 -10.57
N GLN A 216 8.34 18.46 -9.94
CA GLN A 216 9.51 17.67 -10.31
C GLN A 216 9.30 16.17 -10.04
N ASN A 217 8.62 15.83 -8.93
CA ASN A 217 8.38 14.45 -8.54
C ASN A 217 7.20 13.88 -9.31
N TRP A 218 6.11 14.64 -9.43
CA TRP A 218 4.93 14.18 -10.18
C TRP A 218 5.30 13.84 -11.63
N GLN A 219 6.10 14.66 -12.30
CA GLN A 219 6.46 14.35 -13.68
C GLN A 219 7.24 13.03 -13.80
N SER A 220 8.17 12.73 -12.88
CA SER A 220 8.97 11.50 -12.96
C SER A 220 8.13 10.28 -12.66
N GLU A 221 7.24 10.36 -11.68
CA GLU A 221 6.37 9.26 -11.30
C GLU A 221 5.39 8.89 -12.44
N PHE A 222 4.78 9.89 -13.07
CA PHE A 222 3.91 9.65 -14.23
C PHE A 222 4.70 9.16 -15.45
N LEU A 223 5.95 9.62 -15.64
CA LEU A 223 6.84 9.10 -16.70
C LEU A 223 7.20 7.63 -16.46
N ALA A 224 7.53 7.25 -15.23
CA ALA A 224 7.91 5.88 -14.88
C ALA A 224 6.76 4.90 -15.18
N VAL A 225 5.53 5.24 -14.75
CA VAL A 225 4.36 4.41 -14.98
C VAL A 225 3.93 4.42 -16.44
N GLY A 226 3.95 5.57 -17.11
CA GLY A 226 3.72 5.64 -18.56
C GLY A 226 4.70 4.77 -19.34
N THR A 227 5.97 4.76 -18.93
CA THR A 227 7.00 3.89 -19.51
C THR A 227 6.67 2.42 -19.30
N LEU A 228 6.28 2.02 -18.08
CA LEU A 228 5.88 0.64 -17.80
C LEU A 228 4.69 0.21 -18.66
N ILE A 229 3.65 1.05 -18.77
CA ILE A 229 2.46 0.80 -19.60
C ILE A 229 2.85 0.55 -21.05
N VAL A 230 3.75 1.35 -21.62
CA VAL A 230 4.16 1.23 -23.03
C VAL A 230 5.07 0.02 -23.24
N LEU A 231 6.07 -0.14 -22.37
CA LEU A 231 7.03 -1.23 -22.49
C LEU A 231 6.38 -2.60 -22.29
N SER A 232 5.40 -2.74 -21.39
CA SER A 232 4.73 -4.02 -21.11
C SER A 232 3.90 -4.56 -22.29
N ILE A 233 3.59 -3.72 -23.29
CA ILE A 233 2.95 -4.14 -24.55
C ILE A 233 3.87 -5.10 -25.31
N VAL A 234 5.16 -4.78 -25.39
CA VAL A 234 6.15 -5.45 -26.25
C VAL A 234 7.16 -6.30 -25.49
N LEU A 235 7.57 -5.87 -24.29
CA LEU A 235 8.51 -6.59 -23.43
C LEU A 235 7.78 -7.58 -22.52
N ARG A 236 8.52 -8.57 -22.01
CA ARG A 236 8.00 -9.66 -21.20
C ARG A 236 8.93 -9.93 -20.03
N GLN A 237 8.38 -9.97 -18.83
CA GLN A 237 9.04 -10.52 -17.65
C GLN A 237 8.35 -11.84 -17.30
N HIS A 238 9.07 -12.95 -17.44
CA HIS A 238 8.51 -14.28 -17.15
C HIS A 238 8.02 -14.37 -15.70
N ALA A 239 6.79 -14.86 -15.52
CA ALA A 239 6.11 -15.00 -14.23
C ALA A 239 5.89 -13.69 -13.45
N SER A 240 5.83 -12.54 -14.13
CA SER A 240 5.43 -11.26 -13.53
C SER A 240 4.00 -10.89 -13.91
N PRO A 241 3.20 -10.31 -13.00
CA PRO A 241 1.90 -9.73 -13.34
C PRO A 241 2.03 -8.42 -14.15
N GLU A 242 3.18 -7.74 -14.09
CA GLU A 242 3.41 -6.41 -14.69
C GLU A 242 3.65 -6.44 -16.22
N SER A 243 3.54 -7.63 -16.84
CA SER A 243 3.65 -7.78 -18.29
C SER A 243 2.80 -8.95 -18.78
N LYS A 244 2.37 -8.91 -20.03
CA LYS A 244 1.55 -10.00 -20.62
C LYS A 244 2.30 -11.34 -20.59
N PRO A 245 1.57 -12.48 -20.64
CA PRO A 245 2.19 -13.78 -20.85
C PRO A 245 3.08 -13.81 -22.10
N VAL A 246 4.16 -14.60 -22.06
CA VAL A 246 5.13 -14.70 -23.17
C VAL A 246 4.51 -15.20 -24.48
N THR A 247 3.39 -15.92 -24.39
CA THR A 247 2.66 -16.50 -25.52
C THR A 247 1.59 -15.57 -26.10
N VAL A 248 1.33 -14.43 -25.46
CA VAL A 248 0.23 -13.52 -25.83
C VAL A 248 0.68 -12.46 -26.85
N PRO A 249 -0.11 -12.22 -27.92
CA PRO A 249 0.19 -11.19 -28.93
C PRO A 249 0.27 -9.76 -28.37
N HIS A 250 1.06 -8.91 -29.04
CA HIS A 250 1.18 -7.49 -28.67
C HIS A 250 -0.13 -6.70 -28.77
N ALA A 251 -1.01 -7.04 -29.72
CA ALA A 251 -2.27 -6.34 -29.91
C ALA A 251 -3.36 -6.67 -28.87
N GLN A 252 -3.19 -7.73 -28.07
CA GLN A 252 -4.16 -8.09 -27.04
C GLN A 252 -4.15 -7.04 -25.92
N THR A 253 -5.34 -6.54 -25.58
CA THR A 253 -5.61 -5.55 -24.53
C THR A 253 -6.40 -6.21 -23.41
N GLY A 254 -6.09 -5.86 -22.16
CA GLY A 254 -6.62 -6.50 -20.97
C GLY A 254 -5.90 -7.81 -20.64
N SER A 255 -6.09 -8.25 -19.39
CA SER A 255 -5.65 -9.55 -18.88
C SER A 255 -6.49 -10.70 -19.44
#